data_AF-A0A7J8TBP2-F1
#
_entry.id   AF-A0A7J8TBP2-F1
#
_cell.length_a   1.000
_cell.length_b   1.000
_cell.length_c   1.000
_cell.angle_alpha   90.00
_cell.angle_beta   90.00
_cell.angle_gamma   90.00
#
_symmetry.space_group_name_H-M   'P 1'
#
loop_
_entity.id
_entity.type
_entity.pdbx_description
1 polymer ?
#
loop_
_entity_poly.entity_id
_entity_poly.type
_entity_poly.pdbx_seq_one_letter_code
_entity_poly.pdbx_strand_id
1 'polypeptide(L)'
;PYYHVKKSSDRENLCSQSYSKRPKRGVFFHIVLERNMQLHPRHFGRNLRENLVSELMKDAEGTCSGRHGFVVAITGIEKIGKGLIRDGTGFVTFPVKYQCVMGFFTEAGPVQIFVSNHLIPDDMEFQSGDMPNYTTSDGSVKIQKDSEVRLKIIGTRVDATEIVHTLK
;
A
#
# COMPACT_ATOMS: atom_id res chain seq x y z
N PRO A 1 17.80 15.20 14.07
CA PRO A 1 17.94 14.03 14.97
C PRO A 1 17.67 12.73 14.19
N TYR A 2 18.64 11.82 14.18
CA TYR A 2 18.51 10.52 13.53
C TYR A 2 18.15 9.47 14.58
N TYR A 3 17.16 8.62 14.29
CA TYR A 3 16.69 7.57 15.21
C TYR A 3 16.96 6.19 14.62
N HIS A 4 17.31 5.22 15.47
CA HIS A 4 17.37 3.79 15.13
C HIS A 4 15.97 3.19 15.29
N VAL A 5 15.48 2.53 14.26
CA VAL A 5 14.09 2.06 14.17
C VAL A 5 14.07 0.64 13.60
N LYS A 6 13.24 -0.26 14.13
CA LYS A 6 13.11 -1.64 13.61
C LYS A 6 11.96 -1.75 12.62
N LYS A 7 12.13 -2.53 11.55
CA LYS A 7 11.04 -2.85 10.61
C LYS A 7 10.08 -3.85 11.25
N SER A 8 8.86 -3.42 11.58
CA SER A 8 7.81 -4.24 12.22
C SER A 8 7.02 -5.07 11.19
N SER A 9 6.53 -6.24 11.62
CA SER A 9 5.66 -7.13 10.82
C SER A 9 4.20 -7.15 11.23
N ASP A 10 3.81 -6.54 12.34
CA ASP A 10 2.53 -6.87 12.97
C ASP A 10 1.57 -5.67 12.93
N ARG A 11 0.60 -5.70 12.00
CA ARG A 11 -0.80 -6.03 12.33
C ARG A 11 -1.75 -5.95 11.14
N GLU A 12 -2.34 -7.12 10.89
CA GLU A 12 -3.65 -7.33 10.28
C GLU A 12 -4.73 -6.47 10.98
N ASN A 13 -5.78 -6.09 10.24
CA ASN A 13 -6.99 -5.34 10.63
C ASN A 13 -6.93 -3.81 10.71
N LEU A 14 -6.83 -3.12 9.56
CA LEU A 14 -7.25 -1.71 9.47
C LEU A 14 -8.00 -1.30 8.19
N CYS A 15 -8.16 -2.16 7.19
CA CYS A 15 -8.92 -1.80 5.98
C CYS A 15 -10.41 -2.16 6.08
N SER A 16 -11.07 -1.66 7.12
CA SER A 16 -12.54 -1.60 7.21
C SER A 16 -12.98 -0.28 7.84
N GLN A 17 -12.34 0.84 7.47
CA GLN A 17 -12.85 2.17 7.81
C GLN A 17 -12.94 3.06 6.58
N SER A 18 -14.17 3.52 6.36
CA SER A 18 -14.65 4.36 5.28
C SER A 18 -13.90 5.69 5.21
N TYR A 19 -12.89 5.83 4.35
CA TYR A 19 -12.26 7.13 4.11
C TYR A 19 -13.09 7.97 3.13
N SER A 20 -14.05 8.69 3.69
CA SER A 20 -14.76 9.79 3.02
C SER A 20 -14.16 11.15 3.46
N LYS A 21 -13.75 11.92 2.43
CA LYS A 21 -13.75 13.40 2.29
C LYS A 21 -12.49 14.23 2.60
N ARG A 22 -12.05 14.86 1.48
CA ARG A 22 -11.41 16.18 1.24
C ARG A 22 -9.89 16.30 1.45
N PRO A 23 -9.10 16.64 0.41
CA PRO A 23 -7.67 16.83 0.57
C PRO A 23 -7.39 18.24 1.13
N LYS A 24 -6.86 18.31 2.35
CA LYS A 24 -6.10 19.48 2.80
C LYS A 24 -4.62 19.23 2.52
N ARG A 25 -4.03 20.16 1.77
CA ARG A 25 -2.62 20.20 1.31
C ARG A 25 -1.66 19.60 2.33
N GLY A 26 -1.09 18.45 1.97
CA GLY A 26 0.14 17.90 2.54
C GLY A 26 0.80 17.11 1.42
N VAL A 27 2.10 16.85 1.53
CA VAL A 27 2.86 16.15 0.49
C VAL A 27 2.25 14.76 0.30
N PHE A 28 1.49 14.56 -0.78
CA PHE A 28 0.74 13.33 -1.01
C PHE A 28 1.51 12.44 -1.98
N PHE A 29 2.09 11.37 -1.46
CA PHE A 29 2.86 10.37 -2.21
C PHE A 29 1.95 9.33 -2.88
N HIS A 30 0.88 9.78 -3.54
CA HIS A 30 -0.01 8.89 -4.28
C HIS A 30 0.60 8.56 -5.63
N ILE A 31 0.71 7.28 -5.92
CA ILE A 31 1.13 6.77 -7.23
C ILE A 31 -0.08 6.13 -7.89
N VAL A 32 -0.23 6.39 -9.18
CA VAL A 32 -1.30 5.80 -9.99
C VAL A 32 -0.79 4.53 -10.64
N LEU A 33 -1.45 3.42 -10.37
CA LEU A 33 -1.19 2.13 -11.02
C LEU A 33 -2.45 1.68 -11.77
N GLU A 34 -2.25 0.79 -12.74
CA GLU A 34 -3.32 0.16 -13.51
C GLU A 34 -3.24 -1.35 -13.36
N ARG A 35 -4.37 -1.98 -13.03
CA ARG A 35 -4.49 -3.44 -12.89
C ARG A 35 -5.74 -3.96 -13.57
N ASN A 36 -5.61 -5.12 -14.21
CA ASN A 36 -6.69 -5.79 -14.91
C ASN A 36 -7.43 -6.72 -13.94
N MET A 37 -8.58 -6.29 -13.43
CA MET A 37 -9.40 -7.06 -12.48
C MET A 37 -10.31 -8.02 -13.23
N GLN A 38 -10.27 -9.30 -12.89
CA GLN A 38 -11.18 -10.30 -13.47
C GLN A 38 -12.35 -10.56 -12.54
N LEU A 39 -13.56 -10.55 -13.09
CA LEU A 39 -14.77 -10.79 -12.31
C LEU A 39 -15.72 -11.71 -13.06
N HIS A 40 -16.32 -12.65 -12.34
CA HIS A 40 -17.33 -13.56 -12.88
C HIS A 40 -18.65 -12.80 -13.13
N PRO A 41 -19.38 -13.06 -14.24
CA PRO A 41 -20.65 -12.39 -14.55
C PRO A 41 -21.70 -12.39 -13.45
N ARG A 42 -21.74 -13.46 -12.64
CA ARG A 42 -22.58 -13.57 -11.43
C ARG A 42 -22.42 -12.41 -10.42
N HIS A 43 -21.28 -11.72 -10.41
CA HIS A 43 -21.03 -10.57 -9.53
C HIS A 43 -21.34 -9.23 -10.20
N PHE A 44 -21.92 -9.25 -11.41
CA PHE A 44 -22.36 -8.03 -12.09
C PHE A 44 -23.73 -7.61 -11.57
N GLY A 45 -24.02 -6.32 -11.72
CA GLY A 45 -25.24 -5.71 -11.21
C GLY A 45 -24.94 -4.36 -10.58
N ARG A 46 -25.85 -3.89 -9.72
CA ARG A 46 -25.77 -2.56 -9.10
C ARG A 46 -24.49 -2.36 -8.27
N ASN A 47 -23.91 -3.44 -7.76
CA ASN A 47 -22.71 -3.42 -6.89
C ASN A 47 -21.41 -3.76 -7.63
N LEU A 48 -21.39 -3.75 -8.97
CA LEU A 48 -20.20 -4.11 -9.76
C LEU A 48 -18.96 -3.31 -9.33
N ARG A 49 -19.12 -2.01 -9.10
CA ARG A 49 -18.03 -1.13 -8.66
C ARG A 49 -17.46 -1.58 -7.31
N GLU A 50 -18.31 -1.85 -6.34
CA GLU A 50 -17.89 -2.27 -4.99
C GLU A 50 -17.18 -3.63 -5.04
N ASN A 51 -17.70 -4.57 -5.83
CA ASN A 51 -17.07 -5.86 -6.04
C ASN A 51 -15.68 -5.72 -6.66
N LEU A 52 -15.52 -4.84 -7.67
CA LEU A 52 -14.20 -4.58 -8.28
C LEU A 52 -13.22 -3.92 -7.31
N VAL A 53 -13.69 -3.02 -6.46
CA VAL A 53 -12.83 -2.35 -5.46
C VAL A 53 -12.41 -3.33 -4.36
N SER A 54 -13.34 -4.15 -3.87
CA SER A 54 -13.07 -5.19 -2.88
C SER A 54 -12.05 -6.20 -3.42
N GLU A 55 -12.23 -6.66 -4.66
CA GLU A 55 -11.28 -7.57 -5.28
C GLU A 55 -9.93 -6.91 -5.53
N LEU A 56 -9.91 -5.64 -5.96
CA LEU A 56 -8.66 -4.90 -6.17
C LEU A 56 -7.88 -4.73 -4.86
N MET A 57 -8.55 -4.43 -3.74
CA MET A 57 -7.91 -4.33 -2.43
C MET A 57 -7.24 -5.65 -2.04
N LYS A 58 -7.96 -6.77 -2.18
CA LYS A 58 -7.41 -8.11 -1.91
C LYS A 58 -6.23 -8.48 -2.82
N ASP A 59 -6.30 -8.11 -4.09
CA ASP A 59 -5.32 -8.50 -5.10
C ASP A 59 -4.07 -7.62 -5.14
N ALA A 60 -4.17 -6.36 -4.70
CA ALA A 60 -3.11 -5.38 -4.86
C ALA A 60 -2.49 -4.92 -3.54
N GLU A 61 -3.23 -4.83 -2.44
CA GLU A 61 -2.62 -4.49 -1.15
C GLU A 61 -1.69 -5.61 -0.67
N GLY A 62 -0.55 -5.22 -0.13
CA GLY A 62 0.49 -6.17 0.27
C GLY A 62 1.27 -6.80 -0.89
N THR A 63 1.00 -6.41 -2.15
CA THR A 63 1.74 -6.92 -3.30
C THR A 63 2.93 -6.04 -3.66
N CYS A 64 3.96 -6.68 -4.20
CA CYS A 64 5.08 -5.99 -4.81
C CYS A 64 4.76 -5.67 -6.28
N SER A 65 4.88 -4.40 -6.65
CA SER A 65 5.04 -4.01 -8.04
C SER A 65 6.54 -3.86 -8.28
N GLY A 66 7.20 -4.81 -8.97
CA GLY A 66 8.66 -4.84 -9.06
C GLY A 66 9.35 -3.51 -9.44
N ARG A 67 8.72 -2.69 -10.29
CA ARG A 67 9.24 -1.36 -10.69
C ARG A 67 8.94 -0.22 -9.72
N HIS A 68 8.05 -0.44 -8.77
CA HIS A 68 7.38 0.60 -8.00
C HIS A 68 7.46 0.32 -6.49
N GLY A 69 7.79 -0.91 -6.09
CA GLY A 69 7.93 -1.42 -4.72
C GLY A 69 6.62 -1.93 -4.11
N PHE A 70 6.54 -1.91 -2.78
CA PHE A 70 5.44 -2.55 -2.03
C PHE A 70 4.21 -1.65 -1.92
N VAL A 71 3.04 -2.15 -2.36
CA VAL A 71 1.76 -1.46 -2.25
C VAL A 71 1.23 -1.62 -0.83
N VAL A 72 1.22 -0.51 -0.08
CA VAL A 72 0.80 -0.52 1.33
C VAL A 72 -0.71 -0.38 1.48
N ALA A 73 -1.30 0.57 0.77
CA ALA A 73 -2.74 0.80 0.83
C ALA A 73 -3.25 1.43 -0.47
N ILE A 74 -4.45 1.03 -0.88
CA ILE A 74 -5.19 1.70 -1.95
C ILE A 74 -5.93 2.88 -1.34
N THR A 75 -5.63 4.06 -1.85
CA THR A 75 -6.15 5.34 -1.35
C THR A 75 -7.32 5.88 -2.16
N GLY A 76 -7.51 5.39 -3.38
CA GLY A 76 -8.60 5.84 -4.23
C GLY A 76 -8.69 5.10 -5.55
N ILE A 77 -9.86 5.18 -6.17
CA ILE A 77 -10.09 4.64 -7.52
C ILE A 77 -10.24 5.82 -8.47
N GLU A 78 -9.35 5.88 -9.46
CA GLU A 78 -9.34 6.96 -10.45
C GLU A 78 -10.31 6.65 -11.59
N LYS A 79 -10.19 5.46 -12.19
CA LYS A 79 -11.02 5.07 -13.33
C LYS A 79 -11.22 3.56 -13.39
N ILE A 80 -12.45 3.15 -13.70
CA ILE A 80 -12.76 1.77 -14.09
C ILE A 80 -13.10 1.79 -15.57
N GLY A 81 -12.32 1.08 -16.37
CA GLY A 81 -12.56 0.93 -17.81
C GLY A 81 -13.70 -0.04 -18.10
N LYS A 82 -14.07 -0.14 -19.38
CA LYS A 82 -15.13 -1.05 -19.83
C LYS A 82 -14.66 -2.50 -19.67
N GLY A 83 -15.57 -3.36 -19.22
CA GLY A 83 -15.31 -4.79 -19.10
C GLY A 83 -15.15 -5.45 -20.47
N LEU A 84 -14.09 -6.23 -20.64
CA LEU A 84 -13.82 -7.04 -21.83
C LEU A 84 -14.04 -8.52 -21.48
N ILE A 85 -14.97 -9.18 -22.16
CA ILE A 85 -15.22 -10.61 -21.99
C ILE A 85 -13.99 -11.37 -22.46
N ARG A 86 -13.51 -12.32 -21.66
CA ARG A 86 -12.43 -13.24 -22.04
C ARG A 86 -13.02 -14.46 -22.74
N ASP A 87 -12.47 -14.77 -23.90
CA ASP A 87 -12.90 -15.92 -24.68
C ASP A 87 -12.69 -17.23 -23.90
N GLY A 88 -13.67 -18.12 -23.95
CA GLY A 88 -13.58 -19.47 -23.38
C GLY A 88 -13.78 -19.60 -21.86
N THR A 89 -13.65 -18.53 -21.07
CA THR A 89 -13.82 -18.61 -19.60
C THR A 89 -15.11 -17.97 -19.08
N GLY A 90 -15.73 -17.08 -19.87
CA GLY A 90 -16.91 -16.32 -19.48
C GLY A 90 -16.64 -15.23 -18.44
N PHE A 91 -15.40 -15.07 -17.97
CA PHE A 91 -15.01 -13.97 -17.09
C PHE A 91 -14.89 -12.66 -17.87
N VAL A 92 -15.06 -11.54 -17.18
CA VAL A 92 -14.84 -10.20 -17.74
C VAL A 92 -13.68 -9.54 -17.04
N THR A 93 -12.76 -8.96 -17.83
CA THR A 93 -11.63 -8.18 -17.34
C THR A 93 -11.93 -6.70 -17.39
N PHE A 94 -11.73 -6.01 -16.28
CA PHE A 94 -11.88 -4.56 -16.14
C PHE A 94 -10.51 -3.94 -15.88
N PRO A 95 -9.99 -3.07 -16.77
CA PRO A 95 -8.81 -2.28 -16.46
C PRO A 95 -9.18 -1.22 -15.42
N VAL A 96 -8.57 -1.27 -14.24
CA VAL A 96 -8.83 -0.36 -13.12
C VAL A 96 -7.56 0.45 -12.85
N LYS A 97 -7.69 1.78 -12.95
CA LYS A 97 -6.68 2.75 -12.50
C LYS A 97 -7.00 3.17 -11.08
N TYR A 98 -6.01 3.05 -10.20
CA TYR A 98 -6.15 3.32 -8.77
C TYR A 98 -4.94 4.08 -8.24
N GLN A 99 -5.19 4.85 -7.18
CA GLN A 99 -4.17 5.57 -6.44
C GLN A 99 -3.78 4.75 -5.21
N CYS A 100 -2.50 4.54 -4.99
CA CYS A 100 -2.00 3.86 -3.81
C CYS A 100 -0.80 4.60 -3.20
N VAL A 101 -0.50 4.27 -1.96
CA VAL A 101 0.76 4.63 -1.30
C VAL A 101 1.68 3.41 -1.29
N MET A 102 2.96 3.65 -1.56
CA MET A 102 3.98 2.60 -1.56
C MET A 102 5.12 2.96 -0.63
N GLY A 103 5.63 1.95 0.06
CA GLY A 103 6.56 2.16 1.15
C GLY A 103 6.68 0.95 2.06
N PHE A 104 7.24 1.19 3.24
CA PHE A 104 7.23 0.24 4.34
C PHE A 104 6.97 0.95 5.67
N PHE A 105 6.43 0.20 6.63
CA PHE A 105 6.28 0.65 8.00
C PHE A 105 7.46 0.21 8.87
N THR A 106 7.73 1.00 9.89
CA THR A 106 8.79 0.78 10.86
C THR A 106 8.39 1.40 12.19
N GLU A 107 8.87 0.84 13.30
CA GLU A 107 8.42 1.21 14.64
C GLU A 107 9.56 1.77 15.49
N ALA A 108 9.34 2.98 16.02
CA ALA A 108 10.21 3.64 16.98
C ALA A 108 9.51 3.66 18.34
N GLY A 109 9.59 2.54 19.07
CA GLY A 109 8.82 2.35 20.30
C GLY A 109 7.31 2.37 20.00
N PRO A 110 6.50 3.22 20.67
CA PRO A 110 5.05 3.27 20.43
C PRO A 110 4.66 3.99 19.12
N VAL A 111 5.62 4.54 18.38
CA VAL A 111 5.36 5.34 17.17
C VAL A 111 5.57 4.49 15.93
N GLN A 112 4.51 4.33 15.12
CA GLN A 112 4.61 3.77 13.78
C GLN A 112 5.00 4.88 12.78
N ILE A 113 5.99 4.59 11.94
CA ILE A 113 6.53 5.50 10.93
C ILE A 113 6.34 4.86 9.56
N PHE A 114 5.80 5.62 8.63
CA PHE A 114 5.72 5.23 7.21
C PHE A 114 6.88 5.85 6.44
N VAL A 115 7.63 5.01 5.72
CA VAL A 115 8.68 5.44 4.79
C VAL A 115 8.15 5.25 3.37
N SER A 116 7.94 6.35 2.65
CA SER A 116 7.52 6.31 1.23
C SER A 116 8.67 5.88 0.34
N ASN A 117 8.38 5.10 -0.71
CA ASN A 117 9.38 4.70 -1.70
C ASN A 117 10.08 5.87 -2.39
N HIS A 118 9.43 7.04 -2.54
CA HIS A 118 10.10 8.23 -3.08
C HIS A 118 11.21 8.79 -2.19
N LEU A 119 11.28 8.34 -0.93
CA LEU A 119 12.34 8.70 0.02
C LEU A 119 13.35 7.56 0.20
N ILE A 120 13.12 6.41 -0.45
CA ILE A 120 14.09 5.32 -0.52
C ILE A 120 15.07 5.67 -1.65
N PRO A 121 16.38 5.54 -1.44
CA PRO A 121 17.37 5.75 -2.49
C PRO A 121 17.11 4.91 -3.74
N ASP A 122 17.34 5.48 -4.92
CA ASP A 122 17.09 4.81 -6.22
C ASP A 122 18.01 3.60 -6.48
N ASP A 123 19.13 3.49 -5.76
CA ASP A 123 20.07 2.35 -5.81
C ASP A 123 19.61 1.15 -4.97
N MET A 124 18.52 1.29 -4.20
CA MET A 124 17.90 0.17 -3.49
C MET A 124 16.76 -0.44 -4.31
N GLU A 125 16.89 -1.73 -4.60
CA GLU A 125 15.88 -2.53 -5.28
C GLU A 125 15.08 -3.40 -4.31
N PHE A 126 13.78 -3.47 -4.51
CA PHE A 126 12.92 -4.34 -3.71
C PHE A 126 12.85 -5.74 -4.31
N GLN A 127 13.03 -6.76 -3.47
CA GLN A 127 12.89 -8.16 -3.82
C GLN A 127 11.69 -8.80 -3.09
N SER A 128 10.73 -9.29 -3.87
CA SER A 128 9.57 -10.05 -3.38
C SER A 128 9.88 -11.56 -3.34
N GLY A 129 10.52 -12.01 -2.25
CA GLY A 129 10.65 -13.43 -1.91
C GLY A 129 9.95 -13.75 -0.60
N ASP A 130 10.19 -14.94 -0.04
CA ASP A 130 9.65 -15.37 1.27
C ASP A 130 9.95 -14.35 2.39
N MET A 131 11.09 -13.66 2.26
CA MET A 131 11.49 -12.56 3.15
C MET A 131 11.69 -11.27 2.33
N PRO A 132 10.64 -10.44 2.18
CA PRO A 132 10.69 -9.25 1.35
C PRO A 132 11.71 -8.24 1.90
N ASN A 133 12.60 -7.77 1.02
CA ASN A 133 13.71 -6.92 1.39
C ASN A 133 14.00 -5.84 0.34
N TYR A 134 14.61 -4.74 0.78
CA TYR A 134 15.30 -3.80 -0.11
C TYR A 134 16.79 -4.14 -0.06
N THR A 135 17.43 -4.23 -1.22
CA THR A 135 18.85 -4.51 -1.33
C THR A 135 19.49 -3.48 -2.26
N THR A 136 20.64 -2.94 -1.89
CA THR A 136 21.40 -2.05 -2.79
C THR A 136 21.85 -2.81 -4.04
N SER A 137 22.05 -2.10 -5.16
CA SER A 137 22.48 -2.72 -6.42
C SER A 137 23.79 -3.51 -6.33
N ASP A 138 24.66 -3.16 -5.38
CA ASP A 138 25.93 -3.84 -5.09
C ASP A 138 25.79 -5.02 -4.09
N GLY A 139 24.61 -5.22 -3.51
CA GLY A 139 24.32 -6.25 -2.51
C GLY A 139 24.86 -5.97 -1.11
N SER A 140 25.48 -4.81 -0.85
CA SER A 140 26.17 -4.51 0.41
C SER A 140 25.22 -4.22 1.57
N VAL A 141 24.06 -3.61 1.30
CA VAL A 141 23.06 -3.24 2.30
C VAL A 141 21.75 -3.95 2.00
N LYS A 142 21.18 -4.58 3.03
CA LYS A 142 19.88 -5.26 2.97
C LYS A 142 18.98 -4.80 4.11
N ILE A 143 17.81 -4.28 3.76
CA ILE A 143 16.74 -3.89 4.69
C ILE A 143 15.61 -4.90 4.60
N GLN A 144 15.48 -5.73 5.63
CA GLN A 144 14.43 -6.75 5.75
C GLN A 144 13.70 -6.60 7.09
N LYS A 145 12.77 -7.52 7.37
CA LYS A 145 12.08 -7.56 8.67
C LYS A 145 13.12 -7.57 9.80
N ASP A 146 12.85 -6.82 10.87
CA ASP A 146 13.71 -6.66 12.04
C ASP A 146 15.06 -5.94 11.80
N SER A 147 15.36 -5.50 10.57
CA SER A 147 16.50 -4.64 10.30
C SER A 147 16.35 -3.30 11.02
N GLU A 148 17.45 -2.82 11.60
CA GLU A 148 17.53 -1.47 12.15
C GLU A 148 17.85 -0.47 11.04
N VAL A 149 16.98 0.51 10.86
CA VAL A 149 17.15 1.59 9.89
C VAL A 149 17.30 2.93 10.61
N ARG A 150 18.12 3.80 10.03
CA ARG A 150 18.30 5.17 10.51
C ARG A 150 17.48 6.12 9.66
N LEU A 151 16.49 6.77 10.27
CA LEU A 151 15.54 7.61 9.52
C LEU A 151 15.62 9.07 9.95
N LYS A 152 15.29 9.96 9.02
CA LYS A 152 15.06 11.39 9.25
C LYS A 152 13.57 11.67 9.03
N ILE A 153 12.89 12.13 10.08
CA ILE A 153 11.47 12.50 9.99
C ILE A 153 11.34 13.80 9.17
N ILE A 154 10.56 13.75 8.08
CA ILE A 154 10.33 14.89 7.17
C ILE A 154 8.98 15.57 7.45
N GLY A 155 8.01 14.82 7.98
CA GLY A 155 6.72 15.37 8.39
C GLY A 155 6.04 14.44 9.38
N THR A 156 5.19 15.01 10.23
CA THR A 156 4.33 14.28 11.15
C THR A 156 2.89 14.45 10.73
N ARG A 157 2.17 13.33 10.62
CA ARG A 157 0.70 13.30 10.56
C ARG A 157 0.23 12.82 11.93
N VAL A 158 -0.70 13.54 12.53
CA VAL A 158 -1.36 13.12 13.76
C VAL A 158 -2.78 12.77 13.37
N ASP A 159 -3.06 11.47 13.24
CA ASP A 159 -4.43 10.98 13.11
C ASP A 159 -5.01 10.93 14.53
N ALA A 160 -5.95 11.83 14.80
CA ALA A 160 -6.66 11.88 16.08
C ALA A 160 -7.73 10.79 16.10
N THR A 161 -7.31 9.53 16.18
CA THR A 161 -8.20 8.39 16.41
C THR A 161 -7.54 7.48 17.43
N GLU A 162 -8.19 7.41 18.60
CA GLU A 162 -7.82 6.65 19.82
C GLU A 162 -6.97 7.38 20.87
N ILE A 163 -7.53 8.46 21.43
CA ILE A 163 -7.43 8.67 22.88
C ILE A 163 -8.39 7.66 23.53
N VAL A 164 -7.93 6.44 23.79
CA VAL A 164 -8.66 5.55 24.70
C VAL A 164 -8.33 6.00 26.11
N HIS A 165 -9.17 6.87 26.67
CA HIS A 165 -9.21 7.06 28.12
C HIS A 165 -9.69 5.76 28.75
N THR A 166 -8.77 5.00 29.35
CA THR A 166 -9.12 4.15 30.48
C THR A 166 -8.50 4.77 31.72
N LEU A 167 -9.22 5.74 32.29
CA LEU A 167 -9.00 6.22 33.66
C LEU A 167 -9.80 5.34 34.62
N LYS A 168 -9.11 4.38 35.23
CA LYS A 168 -9.08 4.03 36.67
C LYS A 168 -8.62 2.59 36.84
#